data_AF-A0A2V9U910-F1
#
_entry.id   AF-A0A2V9U910-F1
#
_cell.length_a   1.000
_cell.length_b   1.000
_cell.length_c   1.000
_cell.angle_alpha   90.00
_cell.angle_beta   90.00
_cell.angle_gamma   90.00
#
_symmetry.space_group_name_H-M   'P 1'
#
loop_
_entity.id
_entity.type
_entity.pdbx_description
1 polymer ?
#
loop_
_entity_poly.entity_id
_entity_poly.type
_entity_poly.pdbx_seq_one_letter_code
_entity_poly.pdbx_strand_id
1 'polypeptide(L)' 'MLNSNLSSPFNRAIFVIIGLMVVCFGVGSLWRIGTMYHNWWKGLVYGPFAIVIGILFIVFTFKLGSLERKSKMNRRLR' A
#
# COMPACT_ATOMS: atom_id res chain seq x y z
N MET A 1 2.23 -8.63 18.99
CA MET A 1 3.43 -7.91 18.50
C MET A 1 3.40 -7.93 16.99
N LEU A 2 3.23 -6.77 16.33
CA LEU A 2 3.42 -6.65 14.89
C LEU A 2 4.88 -6.97 14.59
N ASN A 3 5.14 -8.19 14.11
CA ASN A 3 6.47 -8.57 13.64
C ASN A 3 6.75 -7.75 12.38
N SER A 4 7.67 -6.80 12.44
CA SER A 4 8.06 -5.91 11.32
C SER A 4 8.78 -6.64 10.18
N ASN A 5 8.84 -7.97 10.24
CA ASN A 5 9.39 -8.81 9.20
C ASN A 5 8.50 -8.80 7.94
N LEU A 6 8.78 -7.84 7.05
CA LEU A 6 8.13 -7.65 5.76
C LEU A 6 8.27 -8.87 4.81
N SER A 7 9.11 -9.84 5.18
CA SER A 7 9.29 -11.09 4.44
C SER A 7 8.14 -12.08 4.60
N SER A 8 7.32 -11.91 5.64
CA SER A 8 6.16 -12.76 5.85
C SER A 8 5.10 -12.49 4.79
N PRO A 9 4.59 -13.52 4.09
CA PRO A 9 3.50 -13.35 3.12
C PRO A 9 2.25 -12.73 3.77
N PHE A 10 2.03 -12.97 5.07
CA PHE A 10 0.92 -12.40 5.83
C PHE A 10 1.04 -10.88 5.98
N ASN A 11 2.23 -10.38 6.35
CA ASN A 11 2.45 -8.95 6.48
C ASN A 11 2.28 -8.24 5.14
N ARG A 12 2.77 -8.85 4.04
CA ARG A 12 2.58 -8.32 2.69
C ARG A 12 1.11 -8.24 2.31
N ALA A 13 0.32 -9.27 2.64
CA ALA A 13 -1.13 -9.24 2.40
C ALA A 13 -1.80 -8.08 3.14
N ILE A 14 -1.44 -7.83 4.40
CA ILE A 14 -1.94 -6.69 5.18
C ILE A 14 -1.61 -5.36 4.49
N PHE A 15 -0.35 -5.16 4.07
CA PHE A 15 0.04 -3.91 3.39
C PHE A 15 -0.68 -3.72 2.05
N VAL A 16 -0.91 -4.81 1.30
CA VAL A 16 -1.70 -4.75 0.06
C VAL A 16 -3.16 -4.38 0.35
N ILE A 17 -3.78 -4.96 1.38
CA ILE A 17 -5.15 -4.63 1.80
C ILE A 17 -5.24 -3.15 2.20
N ILE A 18 -4.28 -2.64 2.96
CA ILE A 18 -4.23 -1.22 3.34
C ILE A 18 -4.11 -0.34 2.09
N GLY A 19 -3.22 -0.68 1.14
CA GLY A 19 -3.09 0.06 -0.11
C GLY A 19 -4.39 0.07 -0.93
N LEU A 20 -5.09 -1.08 -1.00
CA LEU A 20 -6.38 -1.20 -1.67
C LEU A 20 -7.45 -0.33 -1.00
N MET A 21 -7.49 -0.26 0.33
CA MET A 21 -8.41 0.63 1.04
C MET A 21 -8.21 2.09 0.61
N VAL A 22 -6.96 2.55 0.51
CA VAL A 22 -6.64 3.91 0.06
C VAL A 22 -7.13 4.16 -1.36
N VAL A 23 -6.93 3.20 -2.27
CA VAL A 23 -7.46 3.28 -3.64
C VAL A 23 -8.99 3.38 -3.64
N CYS A 24 -9.68 2.52 -2.88
CA CYS A 24 -11.13 2.53 -2.77
C CYS A 24 -11.66 3.87 -2.21
N PHE A 25 -10.97 4.49 -1.25
CA PHE A 25 -11.33 5.81 -0.77
C PHE A 25 -11.21 6.89 -1.85
N GLY A 26 -10.12 6.87 -2.62
CA GLY A 26 -9.94 7.78 -3.75
C GLY A 26 -11.04 7.60 -4.81
N VAL A 27 -11.32 6.36 -5.21
CA VAL A 27 -12.39 6.05 -6.18
C VAL A 27 -13.77 6.42 -5.63
N GLY A 28 -14.05 6.09 -4.37
CA GLY A 28 -15.31 6.43 -3.71
C GLY A 28 -15.55 7.94 -3.62
N SER A 29 -14.48 8.72 -3.39
CA SER A 29 -14.58 10.18 -3.39
C SER A 29 -14.98 10.73 -4.77
N LEU A 30 -14.37 10.22 -5.84
CA LEU A 30 -14.67 10.61 -7.21
C LEU A 30 -16.11 10.28 -7.61
N TRP A 31 -16.62 9.14 -7.13
CA TRP A 31 -17.98 8.73 -7.46
C TRP A 31 -19.04 9.56 -6.72
N ARG A 32 -18.80 9.89 -5.43
CA ARG A 32 -19.87 10.41 -4.57
C ARG A 32 -19.79 11.90 -4.22
N ILE A 33 -18.59 12.48 -4.18
CA ILE A 33 -18.35 13.83 -3.64
C ILE A 33 -17.68 14.75 -4.68
N GLY A 34 -16.78 14.20 -5.50
CA GLY A 34 -15.98 14.95 -6.47
C GLY A 34 -14.48 14.67 -6.29
N THR A 35 -13.64 15.62 -6.69
CA THR A 35 -12.18 15.42 -6.70
C THR A 35 -11.52 15.54 -5.32
N MET A 36 -12.23 16.04 -4.32
CA MET A 36 -11.72 16.26 -2.97
C MET A 36 -12.68 15.70 -1.93
N TYR A 37 -12.14 15.15 -0.84
CA TYR A 37 -12.91 14.73 0.32
C TYR A 37 -12.16 15.07 1.61
N HIS A 38 -12.91 15.20 2.71
CA HIS A 38 -12.35 15.28 4.05
C HIS A 38 -12.29 13.86 4.63
N ASN A 39 -11.12 13.46 5.12
CA ASN A 39 -10.99 12.19 5.81
C ASN A 39 -11.48 12.30 7.28
N TRP A 40 -11.42 11.20 8.01
CA TRP A 40 -11.88 11.11 9.40
C TRP A 40 -11.19 12.06 10.40
N TRP A 41 -9.99 12.56 10.09
CA TRP A 41 -9.26 13.54 10.92
C TRP A 41 -9.41 14.97 10.37
N LYS A 42 -10.39 15.20 9.48
CA LYS A 42 -10.67 16.46 8.79
C LYS A 42 -9.55 16.95 7.87
N GLY A 43 -8.65 16.07 7.43
CA GLY A 43 -7.65 16.39 6.42
C GLY A 43 -8.28 16.43 5.03
N LEU A 44 -7.97 17.46 4.25
CA LEU A 44 -8.37 17.55 2.84
C LEU A 44 -7.50 16.62 2.00
N VAL A 45 -8.13 15.70 1.26
CA VAL A 45 -7.45 14.75 0.39
C VAL A 45 -7.97 14.91 -1.03
N TYR A 46 -7.05 14.98 -1.99
CA TYR A 46 -7.38 14.92 -3.40
C TYR A 46 -7.52 13.44 -3.84
N GLY A 47 -8.73 13.05 -4.22
CA GLY A 47 -9.10 11.67 -4.55
C GLY A 47 -8.16 10.99 -5.55
N PRO A 48 -7.85 11.62 -6.70
CA PRO A 48 -6.91 11.04 -7.67
C PRO A 48 -5.50 10.81 -7.10
N PHE A 49 -5.01 11.69 -6.22
CA PHE A 49 -3.71 11.47 -5.56
C PHE A 49 -3.76 10.28 -4.61
N ALA A 50 -4.87 10.08 -3.88
CA ALA A 50 -5.04 8.90 -3.02
C ALA A 50 -4.96 7.60 -3.84
N ILE A 51 -5.56 7.57 -5.03
CA ILE A 51 -5.48 6.41 -5.94
C ILE A 51 -4.02 6.13 -6.34
N VAL A 52 -3.30 7.16 -6.81
CA VAL A 52 -1.90 7.01 -7.23
C VAL A 52 -1.01 6.54 -6.08
N ILE A 53 -1.17 7.14 -4.90
CA ILE A 53 -0.40 6.77 -3.69
C ILE A 53 -0.72 5.32 -3.29
N GLY A 54 -1.99 4.93 -3.30
CA GLY A 54 -2.39 3.55 -2.99
C GLY A 54 -1.78 2.53 -3.94
N ILE A 55 -1.78 2.82 -5.25
CA ILE A 55 -1.15 1.95 -6.27
C ILE A 55 0.37 1.87 -6.05
N LEU A 56 1.04 3.02 -5.87
CA LEU A 56 2.49 3.06 -5.62
C LEU A 56 2.86 2.26 -4.36
N PHE A 57 2.06 2.37 -3.31
CA PHE A 57 2.27 1.64 -2.07
C PHE A 57 2.16 0.11 -2.26
N ILE A 58 1.17 -0.35 -3.02
CA ILE A 58 1.01 -1.77 -3.37
C ILE A 58 2.22 -2.25 -4.18
N VAL A 59 2.60 -1.52 -5.24
CA VAL A 59 3.76 -1.87 -6.08
C VAL A 59 5.05 -1.93 -5.26
N PHE A 60 5.25 -0.96 -4.36
CA PHE A 60 6.42 -0.92 -3.48
C PHE A 60 6.47 -2.13 -2.55
N THR A 61 5.34 -2.53 -1.99
CA THR A 61 5.22 -3.74 -1.14
C THR A 61 5.67 -4.99 -1.90
N PHE A 62 5.24 -5.16 -3.15
CA PHE A 62 5.68 -6.28 -3.99
C PHE A 62 7.16 -6.20 -4.36
N LYS A 63 7.65 -5.02 -4.76
CA LYS A 63 9.04 -4.80 -5.17
C LYS A 63 10.01 -5.08 -4.02
N LEU A 64 9.72 -4.53 -2.84
CA LEU A 64 10.52 -4.76 -1.63
C LEU A 64 10.50 -6.24 -1.25
N GLY A 65 9.35 -6.89 -1.41
CA GLY A 65 9.23 -8.31 -1.16
C GLY A 65 10.01 -9.21 -2.13
N SER A 66 10.20 -8.77 -3.37
CA SER A 66 11.03 -9.43 -4.37
C SER A 66 12.53 -9.30 -4.04
N LEU A 67 12.96 -8.08 -3.70
CA LEU A 67 14.35 -7.79 -3.33
C LEU A 67 14.80 -8.62 -2.13
N GLU A 68 13.93 -8.79 -1.15
CA GLU A 68 14.24 -9.57 0.05
C GLU A 68 14.41 -11.06 -0.25
N ARG A 69 13.60 -11.64 -1.15
CA ARG A 69 13.79 -13.02 -1.63
C ARG A 69 15.12 -13.17 -2.36
N LYS A 70 15.46 -12.21 -3.23
CA LYS A 70 16.73 -12.21 -3.97
C LYS A 70 17.94 -12.13 -3.02
N SER A 71 17.86 -11.30 -1.99
CA SER A 71 18.89 -11.18 -0.94
C SER A 71 19.09 -12.48 -0.15
N LYS A 72 17.98 -13.13 0.29
CA LYS A 72 18.05 -14.43 0.99
C LYS A 72 18.67 -15.53 0.11
N MET A 73 18.37 -15.54 -1.19
CA MET A 73 18.94 -16.50 -2.13
C MET A 73 20.46 -16.29 -2.30
N ASN A 74 20.91 -15.06 -2.50
CA ASN A 74 22.34 -14.75 -2.61
C ASN A 74 23.14 -15.11 -1.35
N ARG A 75 22.54 -15.00 -0.16
CA ARG A 75 23.19 -15.42 1.10
C ARG A 75 23.33 -16.94 1.25
N ARG A 76 22.51 -17.75 0.56
CA ARG A 76 22.61 -19.22 0.61
C ARG A 76 23.64 -19.78 -0.37
N LEU A 77 24.04 -18.98 -1.36
CA LEU A 77 25.02 -19.35 -2.40
C LEU A 77 26.46 -18.94 -2.02
N ARG A 78 26.64 -18.21 -0.93
CA ARG A 78 27.93 -17.93 -0.28
C ARG A 78 28.10 -18.85 0.92
#